data_AF-A0A9E0FEM3-F1
#
_entry.id   AF-A0A9E0FEM3-F1
#
_cell.length_a   1.000
_cell.length_b   1.000
_cell.length_c   1.000
_cell.angle_alpha   90.00
_cell.angle_beta   90.00
_cell.angle_gamma   90.00
#
_symmetry.space_group_name_H-M   'P 1'
#
loop_
_entity.id
_entity.type
_entity.pdbx_description
1 polymer ?
#
loop_
_entity_poly.entity_id
_entity_poly.type
_entity_poly.pdbx_seq_one_letter_code
_entity_poly.pdbx_strand_id
1 'polypeptide(L)'
;MNLIKTVTVLSSFLLVMQSCESQNDFSDTLVVVKKGETVKVKGLDLKITNSGCGRQWKSSNGGESYEVPYCELKYVLGDSTKYGDDPVYFDNIEIKVDQMNVWNKEEEGLPGGACRISVKKKAKRVTTGK
;
A
#
# COMPACT_ATOMS: atom_id res chain seq x y z
N MET A 1 11.82 -69.49 31.76
CA MET A 1 10.67 -68.57 31.87
C MET A 1 11.03 -67.29 31.14
N ASN A 2 10.06 -66.78 30.39
CA ASN A 2 10.08 -65.63 29.47
C ASN A 2 10.57 -64.33 30.16
N LEU A 3 11.06 -63.27 29.50
CA LEU A 3 10.32 -62.36 28.60
C LEU A 3 11.24 -61.21 28.11
N ILE A 4 11.00 -60.77 26.84
CA ILE A 4 11.11 -59.40 26.26
C ILE A 4 12.54 -58.81 26.13
N LYS A 5 13.20 -58.68 24.97
CA LYS A 5 12.92 -57.98 23.68
C LYS A 5 12.64 -56.47 23.78
N THR A 6 13.68 -55.65 23.88
CA THR A 6 13.61 -54.20 23.66
C THR A 6 13.78 -53.89 22.18
N VAL A 7 12.70 -53.45 21.54
CA VAL A 7 12.71 -52.94 20.15
C VAL A 7 13.01 -51.45 20.21
N THR A 8 14.12 -51.02 19.63
CA THR A 8 14.44 -49.60 19.47
C THR A 8 13.80 -49.13 18.18
N VAL A 9 12.71 -48.37 18.28
CA VAL A 9 12.08 -47.68 17.15
C VAL A 9 12.90 -46.43 16.87
N LEU A 10 13.72 -46.46 15.81
CA LEU A 10 14.41 -45.25 15.35
C LEU A 10 13.42 -44.39 14.57
N SER A 11 13.13 -43.26 15.18
CA SER A 11 12.21 -42.21 14.79
C SER A 11 12.74 -41.35 13.65
N SER A 12 11.79 -40.86 12.84
CA SER A 12 11.81 -39.58 12.10
C SER A 12 12.57 -39.52 10.76
N PHE A 13 11.88 -39.95 9.69
CA PHE A 13 12.06 -39.33 8.38
C PHE A 13 11.63 -37.85 8.47
N LEU A 14 12.61 -36.96 8.50
CA LEU A 14 12.39 -35.51 8.41
C LEU A 14 12.03 -35.17 6.96
N LEU A 15 10.73 -35.09 6.67
CA LEU A 15 10.22 -34.49 5.44
C LEU A 15 10.54 -32.99 5.48
N VAL A 16 11.61 -32.58 4.80
CA VAL A 16 11.86 -31.18 4.48
C VAL A 16 10.79 -30.77 3.47
N MET A 17 9.66 -30.27 3.95
CA MET A 17 8.73 -29.51 3.11
C MET A 17 9.42 -28.18 2.79
N GLN A 18 10.13 -28.16 1.67
CA GLN A 18 10.47 -26.91 0.99
C GLN A 18 9.14 -26.28 0.55
N SER A 19 8.62 -25.38 1.40
CA SER A 19 7.66 -24.38 0.95
C SER A 19 8.35 -23.57 -0.14
N CYS A 20 7.97 -23.84 -1.39
CA CYS A 20 8.22 -22.95 -2.50
C CYS A 20 7.39 -21.69 -2.21
N GLU A 21 8.01 -20.71 -1.56
CA GLU A 21 7.41 -19.38 -1.40
C GLU A 21 7.20 -18.82 -2.81
N SER A 22 5.93 -18.86 -3.23
CA SER A 22 5.42 -18.20 -4.42
C SER A 22 6.05 -16.83 -4.54
N GLN A 23 6.58 -16.52 -5.72
CA GLN A 23 7.06 -15.19 -6.10
C GLN A 23 5.97 -14.18 -5.70
N ASN A 24 6.34 -13.23 -4.85
CA ASN A 24 5.47 -12.19 -4.30
C ASN A 24 4.98 -11.26 -5.42
N ASP A 25 3.96 -11.68 -6.15
CA ASP A 25 3.17 -10.79 -6.98
C ASP A 25 2.35 -9.89 -6.05
N PHE A 26 2.82 -8.65 -5.90
CA PHE A 26 2.06 -7.62 -5.22
C PHE A 26 0.64 -7.54 -5.79
N SER A 27 -0.35 -7.75 -4.93
CA SER A 27 -1.75 -7.49 -5.22
C SER A 27 -2.11 -6.05 -4.86
N ASP A 28 -2.97 -5.43 -5.65
CA ASP A 28 -3.56 -4.12 -5.36
C ASP A 28 -3.95 -4.01 -3.88
N THR A 29 -3.53 -2.91 -3.24
CA THR A 29 -3.69 -2.73 -1.79
C THR A 29 -4.31 -1.37 -1.49
N LEU A 30 -5.20 -1.34 -0.50
CA LEU A 30 -5.69 -0.12 0.12
C LEU A 30 -4.93 0.12 1.42
N VAL A 31 -4.43 1.33 1.63
CA VAL A 31 -3.78 1.73 2.88
C VAL A 31 -4.46 2.97 3.43
N VAL A 32 -4.62 3.02 4.75
CA VAL A 32 -5.07 4.23 5.45
C VAL A 32 -3.86 4.87 6.10
N VAL A 33 -3.65 6.17 5.86
CA VAL A 33 -2.53 6.93 6.42
C VAL A 33 -3.08 8.16 7.15
N LYS A 34 -2.90 8.21 8.46
CA LYS A 34 -3.34 9.32 9.32
C LYS A 34 -2.36 10.49 9.26
N LYS A 35 -2.81 11.69 9.65
CA LYS A 35 -1.93 12.84 9.83
C LYS A 35 -0.75 12.51 10.75
N GLY A 36 0.45 12.85 10.30
CA GLY A 36 1.72 12.58 10.98
C GLY A 36 2.23 11.14 10.83
N GLU A 37 1.51 10.27 10.11
CA GLU A 37 1.85 8.86 9.99
C GLU A 37 2.65 8.59 8.71
N THR A 38 3.53 7.58 8.79
CA THR A 38 4.17 6.96 7.63
C THR A 38 3.84 5.47 7.60
N VAL A 39 3.28 5.01 6.51
CA VAL A 39 2.94 3.59 6.27
C VAL A 39 3.87 3.02 5.20
N LYS A 40 4.37 1.80 5.44
CA LYS A 40 5.11 1.02 4.42
C LYS A 40 4.15 0.05 3.73
N VAL A 41 4.07 0.11 2.41
CA VAL A 41 3.30 -0.82 1.59
C VAL A 41 4.12 -2.09 1.38
N LYS A 42 3.64 -3.20 1.94
CA LYS A 42 4.30 -4.51 1.83
C LYS A 42 4.36 -4.93 0.35
N GLY A 43 5.47 -5.54 -0.06
CA GLY A 43 5.66 -6.04 -1.43
C GLY A 43 6.12 -5.01 -2.47
N LEU A 44 6.10 -3.71 -2.17
CA LEU A 44 6.56 -2.66 -3.11
C LEU A 44 7.71 -1.79 -2.59
N ASP A 45 8.17 -1.97 -1.35
CA ASP A 45 9.11 -1.06 -0.68
C ASP A 45 8.73 0.45 -0.77
N LEU A 46 7.44 0.71 -0.96
CA LEU A 46 6.87 2.05 -1.03
C LEU A 46 6.54 2.54 0.39
N LYS A 47 6.97 3.75 0.72
CA LYS A 47 6.55 4.46 1.94
C LYS A 47 5.64 5.62 1.57
N ILE A 48 4.55 5.77 2.31
CA ILE A 48 3.59 6.85 2.14
C ILE A 48 3.47 7.60 3.46
N THR A 49 3.74 8.89 3.45
CA THR A 49 3.66 9.78 4.61
C THR A 49 2.55 10.79 4.40
N ASN A 50 1.72 10.99 5.41
CA ASN A 50 0.70 12.05 5.42
C ASN A 50 1.12 13.13 6.43
N SER A 51 1.52 14.31 5.95
CA SER A 51 1.99 15.41 6.80
C SER A 51 0.83 16.25 7.35
N GLY A 52 -0.33 16.19 6.71
CA GLY A 52 -1.47 17.04 6.99
C GLY A 52 -2.62 16.80 6.02
N CYS A 53 -3.83 17.12 6.44
CA CYS A 53 -5.00 17.17 5.56
C CYS A 53 -5.70 18.51 5.80
N GLY A 54 -6.26 19.09 4.74
CA GLY A 54 -6.90 20.40 4.80
C GLY A 54 -7.74 20.71 3.57
N ARG A 55 -7.97 22.01 3.34
CA ARG A 55 -8.62 22.53 2.15
C ARG A 55 -7.65 23.36 1.32
N GLN A 56 -7.76 23.21 0.01
CA GLN A 56 -7.07 24.08 -0.95
C GLN A 56 -8.11 24.73 -1.85
N TRP A 57 -7.90 26.02 -2.15
CA TRP A 57 -8.67 26.71 -3.17
C TRP A 57 -8.19 26.28 -4.54
N LYS A 58 -9.10 25.81 -5.40
CA LYS A 58 -8.84 25.59 -6.81
C LYS A 58 -9.57 26.64 -7.63
N SER A 59 -8.81 27.29 -8.51
CA SER A 59 -9.40 28.14 -9.54
C SER A 59 -10.00 27.25 -10.62
N SER A 60 -11.23 27.54 -11.04
CA SER A 60 -11.75 27.06 -12.32
C SER A 60 -11.32 28.06 -13.41
N ASN A 61 -10.92 27.57 -14.59
CA ASN A 61 -10.54 28.46 -15.70
C ASN A 61 -11.77 29.25 -16.17
N GLY A 62 -11.87 30.50 -15.73
CA GLY A 62 -12.95 31.42 -16.09
C GLY A 62 -14.21 31.33 -15.22
N GLY A 63 -14.18 30.63 -14.08
CA GLY A 63 -15.28 30.54 -13.13
C GLY A 63 -14.87 30.89 -11.70
N GLU A 64 -15.81 30.74 -10.75
CA GLU A 64 -15.54 30.98 -9.34
C GLU A 64 -14.53 29.95 -8.79
N SER A 65 -13.69 30.42 -7.87
CA SER A 65 -12.81 29.53 -7.11
C SER A 65 -13.63 28.71 -6.13
N TYR A 66 -13.24 27.46 -5.90
CA TYR A 66 -13.93 26.56 -4.96
C TYR A 66 -12.92 25.83 -4.08
N GLU A 67 -13.33 25.49 -2.85
CA GLU A 67 -12.50 24.73 -1.93
C GLU A 67 -12.64 23.23 -2.17
N VAL A 68 -11.51 22.52 -2.24
CA VAL A 68 -11.48 21.06 -2.31
C VAL A 68 -10.66 20.48 -1.16
N PRO A 69 -11.05 19.28 -0.66
CA PRO A 69 -10.23 18.55 0.30
C PRO A 69 -8.89 18.16 -0.32
N TYR A 70 -7.83 18.10 0.50
CA TYR A 70 -6.53 17.57 0.10
C TYR A 70 -5.77 16.98 1.29
N CYS A 71 -4.75 16.17 1.01
CA CYS A 71 -3.75 15.78 1.99
C CYS A 71 -2.33 15.96 1.44
N GLU A 72 -1.43 16.34 2.34
CA GLU A 72 0.00 16.58 2.14
C GLU A 72 0.75 15.26 2.13
N LEU A 73 0.64 14.55 1.00
CA LEU A 73 1.21 13.21 0.85
C LEU A 73 2.62 13.27 0.26
N LYS A 74 3.53 12.50 0.86
CA LYS A 74 4.87 12.20 0.36
C LYS A 74 4.98 10.71 0.07
N TYR A 75 5.51 10.36 -1.09
CA TYR A 75 5.69 8.99 -1.56
C TYR A 75 7.17 8.73 -1.81
N VAL A 76 7.72 7.65 -1.25
CA VAL A 76 9.12 7.25 -1.42
C VAL A 76 9.19 5.81 -1.88
N LEU A 77 9.80 5.57 -3.04
CA LEU A 77 10.05 4.25 -3.62
C LEU A 77 11.53 4.13 -4.00
N GLY A 78 12.30 3.35 -3.24
CA GLY A 78 13.76 3.36 -3.33
C GLY A 78 14.30 4.79 -3.14
N ASP A 79 15.08 5.27 -4.10
CA ASP A 79 15.63 6.64 -4.10
C ASP A 79 14.68 7.69 -4.70
N SER A 80 13.53 7.27 -5.24
CA SER A 80 12.57 8.17 -5.88
C SER A 80 11.60 8.75 -4.87
N THR A 81 11.49 10.08 -4.84
CA THR A 81 10.53 10.80 -3.98
C THR A 81 9.57 11.62 -4.83
N LYS A 82 8.27 11.54 -4.51
CA LYS A 82 7.22 12.40 -5.09
C LYS A 82 6.37 13.02 -3.99
N TYR A 83 5.90 14.23 -4.25
CA TYR A 83 4.96 14.97 -3.40
C TYR A 83 3.66 15.16 -4.19
N GLY A 84 2.58 15.48 -3.48
CA GLY A 84 1.22 15.53 -4.02
C GLY A 84 1.08 15.95 -5.49
N ASP A 85 0.41 15.08 -6.25
CA ASP A 85 -0.69 15.38 -7.17
C ASP A 85 -1.33 14.03 -7.57
N ASP A 86 -2.60 13.86 -7.24
CA ASP A 86 -3.37 12.62 -7.34
C ASP A 86 -3.99 12.43 -8.75
N PRO A 87 -3.76 11.31 -9.46
CA PRO A 87 -2.93 10.16 -9.07
C PRO A 87 -1.43 10.36 -9.30
N VAL A 88 -0.62 9.76 -8.41
CA VAL A 88 0.85 9.68 -8.52
C VAL A 88 1.27 8.36 -9.16
N TYR A 89 2.27 8.42 -10.06
CA TYR A 89 2.79 7.23 -10.74
C TYR A 89 4.28 6.99 -10.46
N PHE A 90 4.65 5.74 -10.20
CA PHE A 90 6.04 5.26 -10.22
C PHE A 90 6.16 4.07 -11.18
N ASP A 91 6.77 4.25 -12.36
CA ASP A 91 6.78 3.24 -13.44
C ASP A 91 5.35 2.70 -13.71
N ASN A 92 5.10 1.43 -13.37
CA ASN A 92 3.80 0.79 -13.53
C ASN A 92 2.97 0.75 -12.23
N ILE A 93 3.36 1.46 -11.18
CA ILE A 93 2.61 1.60 -9.93
C ILE A 93 1.80 2.90 -9.98
N GLU A 94 0.49 2.79 -9.81
CA GLU A 94 -0.44 3.89 -9.63
C GLU A 94 -0.80 4.03 -8.16
N ILE A 95 -0.72 5.25 -7.65
CA ILE A 95 -1.09 5.60 -6.28
C ILE A 95 -2.17 6.67 -6.36
N LYS A 96 -3.37 6.34 -5.90
CA LYS A 96 -4.54 7.23 -5.97
C LYS A 96 -5.14 7.47 -4.60
N VAL A 97 -5.57 8.69 -4.30
CA VAL A 97 -6.39 8.94 -3.12
C VAL A 97 -7.82 8.49 -3.42
N ASP A 98 -8.28 7.49 -2.67
CA ASP A 98 -9.60 6.89 -2.85
C ASP A 98 -10.65 7.62 -1.99
N GLN A 99 -10.29 7.98 -0.76
CA GLN A 99 -11.16 8.69 0.15
C GLN A 99 -10.34 9.54 1.13
N MET A 100 -10.87 10.69 1.54
CA MET A 100 -10.26 11.59 2.53
C MET A 100 -11.29 11.87 3.63
N ASN A 101 -10.85 11.97 4.89
CA ASN A 101 -11.64 12.60 5.95
C ASN A 101 -10.93 13.81 6.52
N VAL A 102 -11.32 14.98 6.02
CA VAL A 102 -10.74 16.26 6.42
C VAL A 102 -11.50 16.92 7.58
N TRP A 103 -12.76 16.52 7.79
CA TRP A 103 -13.71 17.21 8.68
C TRP A 103 -13.82 16.59 10.06
N ASN A 104 -13.08 15.50 10.34
CA ASN A 104 -13.32 14.64 11.49
C ASN A 104 -14.79 14.18 11.57
N LYS A 105 -15.48 14.06 10.43
CA LYS A 105 -16.85 13.55 10.40
C LYS A 105 -16.79 12.03 10.51
N GLU A 106 -17.39 11.47 11.57
CA GLU A 106 -17.44 10.01 11.77
C GLU A 106 -18.10 9.27 10.60
N GLU A 107 -19.01 9.94 9.89
CA GLU A 107 -19.76 9.40 8.74
C GLU A 107 -18.88 9.03 7.53
N GLU A 108 -17.65 9.54 7.46
CA GLU A 108 -16.75 9.26 6.34
C GLU A 108 -15.96 7.95 6.53
N GLY A 109 -16.22 7.18 7.60
CA GLY A 109 -15.64 5.83 7.79
C GLY A 109 -14.10 5.79 7.91
N LEU A 110 -13.47 6.96 8.06
CA LEU A 110 -12.05 7.16 8.24
C LEU A 110 -11.81 8.02 9.48
N PRO A 111 -10.70 7.82 10.20
CA PRO A 111 -10.29 8.74 11.25
C PRO A 111 -10.10 10.16 10.70
N GLY A 112 -10.32 11.14 11.57
CA GLY A 112 -10.07 12.54 11.27
C GLY A 112 -8.64 12.81 10.79
N GLY A 113 -8.50 13.52 9.67
CA GLY A 113 -7.20 13.82 9.04
C GLY A 113 -6.54 12.62 8.36
N ALA A 114 -7.29 11.57 8.02
CA ALA A 114 -6.77 10.39 7.33
C ALA A 114 -7.12 10.38 5.83
N CYS A 115 -6.25 9.71 5.07
CA CYS A 115 -6.46 9.34 3.67
C CYS A 115 -6.53 7.83 3.52
N ARG A 116 -7.50 7.33 2.75
CA ARG A 116 -7.42 6.00 2.14
C ARG A 116 -6.79 6.13 0.75
N ILE A 117 -5.73 5.37 0.53
CA ILE A 117 -4.92 5.42 -0.68
C ILE A 117 -4.94 4.04 -1.33
N SER A 118 -5.27 4.01 -2.62
CA SER A 118 -5.19 2.82 -3.46
C SER A 118 -3.83 2.76 -4.14
N VAL A 119 -3.14 1.64 -3.98
CA VAL A 119 -1.87 1.34 -4.64
C VAL A 119 -2.09 0.17 -5.57
N LYS A 120 -1.92 0.39 -6.87
CA LYS A 120 -2.17 -0.60 -7.91
C LYS A 120 -0.96 -0.80 -8.80
N LYS A 121 -0.67 -2.06 -9.16
CA LYS A 121 0.38 -2.37 -10.13
C LYS A 121 -0.27 -2.61 -11.49
N LYS A 122 -0.15 -1.63 -12.39
CA LYS A 122 -0.62 -1.74 -13.79
C LYS A 122 0.23 -2.74 -14.56
N ALA A 123 -0.40 -3.43 -15.51
CA ALA A 123 0.31 -4.28 -16.46
C ALA A 123 1.34 -3.43 -17.23
N LYS A 124 2.59 -3.89 -17.31
CA LYS A 124 3.57 -3.27 -18.20
C LYS A 124 3.06 -3.47 -19.63
N ARG A 125 2.87 -2.39 -20.39
CA ARG A 125 2.64 -2.50 -21.84
C ARG A 125 3.87 -3.15 -22.44
N VAL A 126 3.77 -4.42 -22.79
CA VAL A 126 4.74 -5.07 -23.66
C VAL A 126 4.55 -4.47 -25.04
N THR A 127 5.39 -3.52 -25.42
CA THR A 127 5.54 -3.14 -26.82
C THR A 127 6.17 -4.33 -27.54
N THR A 128 5.34 -5.18 -28.15
CA THR A 128 5.78 -6.14 -29.16
C THR A 128 6.28 -5.35 -30.35
N GLY A 129 7.57 -5.04 -30.36
CA GLY A 129 8.25 -4.51 -31.53
C GLY A 129 8.41 -5.60 -32.57
N LYS A 130 7.84 -5.38 -33.76
CA LYS A 130 8.39 -5.82 -35.04
C LYS A 130 8.04 -4.77 -36.09
#